data_AF-A0A409XSR0-F1
#
_entry.id   AF-A0A409XSR0-F1
#
_cell.length_a   1.000
_cell.length_b   1.000
_cell.length_c   1.000
_cell.angle_alpha   90.00
_cell.angle_beta   90.00
_cell.angle_gamma   90.00
#
_symmetry.space_group_name_H-M   'P 1'
#
loop_
_entity.id
_entity.type
_entity.pdbx_description
1 polymer ?
#
loop_
_entity_poly.entity_id
_entity_poly.type
_entity_poly.pdbx_seq_one_letter_code
_entity_poly.pdbx_strand_id
1 'polypeptide(L)'
;MFSLSSLSRRALGGLSRVVPSPLATQHILTTTLSPLSIFTRGRTVLAPKQVKHPKRHKGRIPIPLGGSTKGTTLAYGDWGIRIKGNGARLSAKQLSTAQEVIIKKLKILKGSKVYLRVFPDIPVCIKGNETRMGKGKGTFEFWATRVPTGRVIFEIGGVPIREELARDVLRLAAAKLPTQMEFITRSSLPRLGNLLIPHPPPAHETAKEVDLSTIPASASPSTESATPSA
;
A
#
# COMPACT_ATOMS: atom_id res chain seq x y z
N MET A 1 -73.20 -26.56 64.06
CA MET A 1 -74.00 -26.16 65.23
C MET A 1 -73.19 -25.14 66.02
N PHE A 2 -73.83 -24.02 66.40
CA PHE A 2 -73.34 -22.89 67.21
C PHE A 2 -72.26 -21.99 66.55
N SER A 3 -72.24 -20.66 66.65
CA SER A 3 -73.15 -19.64 67.22
C SER A 3 -72.57 -18.24 66.94
N LEU A 4 -73.46 -17.24 66.73
CA LEU A 4 -73.43 -15.81 67.15
C LEU A 4 -72.10 -15.02 67.11
N SER A 5 -71.95 -13.97 66.28
CA SER A 5 -72.46 -12.58 66.39
C SER A 5 -71.54 -11.60 67.16
N SER A 6 -71.79 -10.30 66.92
CA SER A 6 -71.35 -9.10 67.69
C SER A 6 -69.99 -8.47 67.32
N LEU A 7 -69.95 -7.35 66.57
CA LEU A 7 -70.22 -5.94 66.93
C LEU A 7 -69.08 -5.21 67.67
N SER A 8 -68.62 -4.13 67.02
CA SER A 8 -68.21 -2.82 67.59
C SER A 8 -66.88 -2.79 68.38
N ARG A 9 -66.06 -1.74 68.45
CA ARG A 9 -66.29 -0.28 68.41
C ARG A 9 -64.92 0.45 68.37
N ARG A 10 -64.89 1.62 67.69
CA ARG A 10 -64.06 2.84 67.87
C ARG A 10 -62.54 2.72 68.17
N ALA A 11 -61.65 3.22 67.30
CA ALA A 11 -61.26 4.63 67.04
C ALA A 11 -60.39 5.27 68.15
N LEU A 12 -59.20 5.75 67.78
CA LEU A 12 -58.68 7.12 67.99
C LEU A 12 -57.20 7.24 67.58
N GLY A 13 -56.84 8.40 67.00
CA GLY A 13 -55.53 9.01 67.18
C GLY A 13 -54.54 8.88 66.02
N GLY A 14 -54.65 9.75 65.02
CA GLY A 14 -53.65 9.91 63.99
C GLY A 14 -52.43 10.72 64.45
N LEU A 15 -51.30 10.46 63.80
CA LEU A 15 -50.24 11.44 63.60
C LEU A 15 -49.68 11.22 62.18
N SER A 16 -49.96 12.18 61.32
CA SER A 16 -49.43 12.29 59.97
C SER A 16 -47.92 12.50 60.01
N ARG A 17 -47.18 11.63 59.30
CA ARG A 17 -45.86 11.98 58.78
C ARG A 17 -45.88 11.75 57.27
N VAL A 18 -45.99 12.88 56.57
CA VAL A 18 -45.72 13.01 55.14
C VAL A 18 -44.26 12.64 54.92
N VAL A 19 -44.01 11.55 54.20
CA VAL A 19 -42.68 11.21 53.69
C VAL A 19 -42.61 11.76 52.27
N PRO A 20 -41.80 12.80 51.99
CA PRO A 20 -41.55 13.21 50.62
C PRO A 20 -40.62 12.20 49.95
N SER A 21 -41.01 11.82 48.73
CA SER A 21 -40.31 10.94 47.80
C SER A 21 -38.87 11.42 47.51
N PRO A 22 -37.91 10.51 47.29
CA PRO A 22 -36.62 10.90 46.74
C PRO A 22 -36.83 11.29 45.26
N LEU A 23 -36.48 12.53 44.94
CA LEU A 23 -36.30 13.00 43.56
C LEU A 23 -35.41 12.00 42.81
N ALA A 24 -35.96 11.39 41.77
CA ALA A 24 -35.19 10.67 40.78
C ALA A 24 -34.32 11.69 40.03
N THR A 25 -33.05 11.82 40.45
CA THR A 25 -32.01 12.47 39.67
C THR A 25 -31.86 11.70 38.35
N GLN A 26 -32.52 12.20 37.30
CA GLN A 26 -32.25 11.76 35.94
C GLN A 26 -30.85 12.25 35.58
N HIS A 27 -29.85 11.40 35.76
CA HIS A 27 -28.58 11.57 35.07
C HIS A 27 -28.86 11.41 33.58
N ILE A 28 -29.07 12.53 32.89
CA ILE A 28 -28.96 12.60 31.44
C ILE A 28 -27.51 12.22 31.15
N LEU A 29 -27.29 10.97 30.76
CA LEU A 29 -26.04 10.51 30.17
C LEU A 29 -25.85 11.29 28.88
N THR A 30 -25.24 12.47 29.00
CA THR A 30 -24.69 13.21 27.87
C THR A 30 -23.54 12.38 27.38
N THR A 31 -23.84 11.45 26.48
CA THR A 31 -22.85 10.73 25.71
C THR A 31 -22.05 11.77 24.95
N THR A 32 -20.88 12.12 25.48
CA THR A 32 -19.88 12.94 24.81
C THR A 32 -19.32 12.09 23.67
N LEU A 33 -20.10 11.97 22.59
CA LEU A 33 -19.60 11.43 21.34
C LEU A 33 -18.42 12.32 20.93
N SER A 34 -17.20 11.82 21.17
CA SER A 34 -16.00 12.51 20.74
C SER A 34 -16.13 12.82 19.24
N PRO A 35 -15.80 14.04 18.79
CA PRO A 35 -15.82 14.37 17.37
C PRO A 35 -14.74 13.63 16.55
N LEU A 36 -13.92 12.78 17.20
CA LEU A 36 -12.90 11.97 16.55
C LEU A 36 -13.43 10.67 15.92
N SER A 37 -14.72 10.36 16.12
CA SER A 37 -15.38 9.18 15.51
C SER A 37 -15.68 9.34 14.02
N ILE A 38 -15.43 10.52 13.44
CA ILE A 38 -15.63 10.80 11.99
C ILE A 38 -14.62 10.02 11.11
N PHE A 39 -13.59 9.39 11.69
CA PHE A 39 -12.59 8.61 10.93
C PHE A 39 -12.88 7.11 10.82
N THR A 40 -14.08 6.64 11.18
CA THR A 40 -14.39 5.19 11.19
C THR A 40 -15.56 4.81 10.29
N ARG A 41 -15.65 5.40 9.08
CA ARG A 41 -16.54 4.89 8.02
C ARG A 41 -15.76 4.50 6.77
N GLY A 42 -15.62 3.19 6.58
CA GLY A 42 -15.20 2.53 5.33
C GLY A 42 -13.73 2.69 4.97
N ARG A 43 -12.83 1.92 5.60
CA ARG A 43 -11.46 1.77 5.07
C ARG A 43 -11.55 1.12 3.70
N THR A 44 -11.44 1.91 2.64
CA THR A 44 -11.12 1.40 1.31
C THR A 44 -9.80 0.65 1.38
N VAL A 45 -9.64 -0.40 0.56
CA VAL A 45 -8.46 -1.29 0.54
C VAL A 45 -7.14 -0.51 0.40
N LEU A 46 -7.20 0.70 -0.17
CA LEU A 46 -6.06 1.55 -0.48
C LEU A 46 -6.07 2.86 0.36
N ALA A 47 -6.16 2.72 1.68
CA ALA A 47 -6.01 3.83 2.61
C ALA A 47 -5.21 3.41 3.86
N PRO A 48 -4.23 4.21 4.33
CA PRO A 48 -3.48 3.92 5.54
C PRO A 48 -4.39 3.95 6.78
N LYS A 49 -4.17 2.98 7.67
CA LYS A 49 -4.97 2.80 8.90
C LYS A 49 -4.76 3.92 9.92
N GLN A 50 -3.54 4.43 10.04
CA GLN A 50 -3.16 5.48 10.99
C GLN A 50 -2.28 6.51 10.30
N VAL A 51 -2.52 7.79 10.59
CA VAL A 51 -1.84 8.91 9.94
C VAL A 51 -1.55 9.98 10.99
N LYS A 52 -0.27 10.24 11.28
CA LYS A 52 0.14 11.27 12.24
C LYS A 52 -0.27 12.70 11.80
N HIS A 53 -0.16 12.98 10.50
CA HIS A 53 -0.45 14.29 9.93
C HIS A 53 -1.40 14.18 8.71
N PRO A 54 -2.66 14.64 8.82
CA PRO A 54 -3.64 14.52 7.74
C PRO A 54 -3.39 15.49 6.58
N LYS A 55 -2.67 16.60 6.81
CA LYS A 55 -2.29 17.57 5.76
C LYS A 55 -0.79 17.50 5.50
N ARG A 56 -0.35 17.04 4.32
CA ARG A 56 1.08 16.99 3.93
C ARG A 56 1.46 17.91 2.77
N HIS A 57 2.69 18.43 2.75
CA HIS A 57 3.20 19.20 1.61
C HIS A 57 3.19 18.36 0.31
N LYS A 58 3.04 19.04 -0.83
CA LYS A 58 2.89 18.39 -2.14
C LYS A 58 4.07 17.47 -2.47
N GLY A 59 5.29 17.89 -2.15
CA GLY A 59 6.53 17.20 -2.51
C GLY A 59 6.76 17.10 -4.03
N ARG A 60 7.75 16.31 -4.43
CA ARG A 60 8.09 15.99 -5.83
C ARG A 60 8.24 14.47 -5.99
N ILE A 61 8.06 14.00 -7.22
CA ILE A 61 8.28 12.58 -7.54
C ILE A 61 9.78 12.34 -7.49
N PRO A 62 10.27 11.31 -6.77
CA PRO A 62 11.70 11.03 -6.72
C PRO A 62 12.21 10.60 -8.09
N ILE A 63 13.36 11.12 -8.51
CA ILE A 63 14.08 10.69 -9.71
C ILE A 63 15.30 9.91 -9.21
N PRO A 64 15.43 8.60 -9.51
CA PRO A 64 16.53 7.78 -9.01
C PRO A 64 17.82 8.08 -9.79
N LEU A 65 18.53 9.15 -9.41
CA LEU A 65 19.81 9.53 -10.01
C LEU A 65 20.95 8.56 -9.65
N GLY A 66 20.94 8.04 -8.42
CA GLY A 66 21.96 7.13 -7.90
C GLY A 66 21.82 5.67 -8.34
N GLY A 67 21.23 5.38 -9.51
CA GLY A 67 21.17 4.02 -10.03
C GLY A 67 20.22 3.05 -9.30
N SER A 68 19.25 3.54 -8.52
CA SER A 68 18.36 2.67 -7.74
C SER A 68 17.42 1.83 -8.63
N THR A 69 17.63 0.52 -8.66
CA THR A 69 16.77 -0.50 -9.31
C THR A 69 15.68 -1.06 -8.40
N LYS A 70 15.46 -0.47 -7.22
CA LYS A 70 14.51 -0.99 -6.23
C LYS A 70 13.09 -1.03 -6.79
N GLY A 71 12.59 -2.25 -6.95
CA GLY A 71 11.21 -2.52 -7.35
C GLY A 71 10.89 -2.17 -8.80
N THR A 72 11.91 -2.19 -9.66
CA THR A 72 11.80 -2.17 -11.12
C THR A 72 11.67 -3.58 -11.70
N THR A 73 11.89 -4.61 -10.88
CA THR A 73 11.75 -6.03 -11.16
C THR A 73 10.50 -6.61 -10.49
N LEU A 74 10.00 -7.73 -11.03
CA LEU A 74 8.94 -8.53 -10.41
C LEU A 74 9.46 -9.21 -9.14
N ALA A 75 8.62 -9.39 -8.11
CA ALA A 75 9.00 -10.21 -6.96
C ALA A 75 7.99 -11.28 -6.56
N TYR A 76 6.69 -11.08 -6.80
CA TYR A 76 5.65 -12.03 -6.40
C TYR A 76 5.03 -12.74 -7.60
N GLY A 77 4.62 -11.99 -8.62
CA GLY A 77 3.98 -12.54 -9.81
C GLY A 77 4.97 -12.96 -10.90
N ASP A 78 4.42 -13.62 -11.91
CA ASP A 78 5.15 -14.08 -13.10
C ASP A 78 5.14 -12.99 -14.19
N TRP A 79 4.04 -12.22 -14.24
CA TRP A 79 3.82 -11.14 -15.18
C TRP A 79 3.45 -9.86 -14.44
N GLY A 80 3.74 -8.70 -15.05
CA GLY A 80 3.33 -7.43 -14.48
C GLY A 80 3.41 -6.25 -15.43
N ILE A 81 3.12 -5.07 -14.89
CA ILE A 81 3.31 -3.80 -15.60
C ILE A 81 4.14 -2.83 -14.80
N ARG A 82 5.04 -2.15 -15.50
CA ARG A 82 5.88 -1.07 -14.97
C ARG A 82 5.67 0.23 -15.72
N ILE A 83 6.02 1.35 -15.08
CA ILE A 83 6.00 2.66 -15.72
C ILE A 83 7.12 2.74 -16.76
N LYS A 84 6.76 2.98 -18.03
CA LYS A 84 7.72 3.26 -19.12
C LYS A 84 8.00 4.75 -19.28
N GLY A 85 6.94 5.57 -19.13
CA GLY A 85 7.03 7.02 -19.30
C GLY A 85 7.58 7.74 -18.08
N ASN A 86 7.29 9.03 -17.99
CA ASN A 86 7.66 9.86 -16.84
C ASN A 86 7.00 9.35 -15.56
N GLY A 87 7.69 9.51 -14.43
CA GLY A 87 7.12 9.21 -13.12
C GLY A 87 5.85 10.01 -12.87
N ALA A 88 4.86 9.41 -12.21
CA ALA A 88 3.56 10.01 -11.98
C ALA A 88 3.08 9.88 -10.53
N ARG A 89 2.11 10.72 -10.19
CA ARG A 89 1.33 10.58 -8.96
C ARG A 89 0.09 9.77 -9.27
N LEU A 90 0.00 8.58 -8.69
CA LEU A 90 -1.15 7.69 -8.87
C LEU A 90 -2.12 7.89 -7.71
N SER A 91 -3.39 8.15 -8.02
CA SER A 91 -4.43 8.25 -7.00
C SER A 91 -4.93 6.84 -6.62
N ALA A 92 -5.41 6.70 -5.39
CA ALA A 92 -5.98 5.44 -4.91
C ALA A 92 -7.16 4.98 -5.77
N LYS A 93 -7.97 5.92 -6.30
CA LYS A 93 -9.08 5.61 -7.21
C LYS A 93 -8.58 4.98 -8.52
N GLN A 94 -7.54 5.54 -9.14
CA GLN A 94 -6.95 4.99 -10.37
C GLN A 94 -6.40 3.57 -10.14
N LEU A 95 -5.70 3.37 -9.03
CA LEU A 95 -5.18 2.05 -8.65
C LEU A 95 -6.33 1.04 -8.41
N SER A 96 -7.39 1.42 -7.70
CA SER A 96 -8.58 0.56 -7.50
C SER A 96 -9.24 0.21 -8.82
N THR A 97 -9.47 1.19 -9.70
CA THR A 97 -10.10 0.96 -11.00
C THR A 97 -9.27 0.03 -11.87
N ALA A 98 -7.94 0.20 -11.91
CA ALA A 98 -7.05 -0.69 -12.64
C ALA A 98 -7.06 -2.11 -12.04
N GLN A 99 -7.01 -2.24 -10.71
CA GLN A 99 -7.07 -3.51 -10.01
C GLN A 99 -8.40 -4.25 -10.25
N GLU A 100 -9.53 -3.54 -10.22
CA GLU A 100 -10.85 -4.08 -10.51
C GLU A 100 -10.93 -4.63 -11.94
N VAL A 101 -10.33 -3.96 -12.93
CA VAL A 101 -10.27 -4.46 -14.31
C VAL A 101 -9.51 -5.79 -14.38
N ILE A 102 -8.36 -5.89 -13.69
CA ILE A 102 -7.56 -7.12 -13.63
C ILE A 102 -8.38 -8.25 -12.98
N ILE A 103 -8.96 -7.99 -11.80
CA ILE A 103 -9.76 -8.97 -11.06
C ILE A 103 -10.95 -9.45 -11.90
N LYS A 104 -11.66 -8.54 -12.58
CA LYS A 104 -12.80 -8.89 -13.43
C LYS A 104 -12.42 -9.86 -14.55
N LYS A 105 -11.27 -9.65 -15.20
CA LYS A 105 -10.80 -10.53 -16.27
C LYS A 105 -10.21 -11.84 -15.77
N LEU A 106 -9.50 -11.82 -14.64
CA LEU A 106 -8.89 -13.00 -14.05
C LEU A 106 -9.87 -13.86 -13.23
N LYS A 107 -11.09 -13.38 -12.97
CA LYS A 107 -12.14 -14.09 -12.22
C LYS A 107 -12.41 -15.52 -12.73
N ILE A 108 -12.23 -15.75 -14.03
CA ILE A 108 -12.43 -17.07 -14.67
C ILE A 108 -11.37 -18.08 -14.18
N LEU A 109 -10.15 -17.60 -13.92
CA LEU A 109 -9.03 -18.41 -13.43
C LEU A 109 -9.08 -18.47 -11.90
N LYS A 110 -9.66 -19.56 -11.40
CA LYS A 110 -9.71 -19.84 -9.96
C LYS A 110 -8.29 -19.95 -9.40
N GLY A 111 -8.02 -19.25 -8.30
CA GLY A 111 -6.70 -19.24 -7.64
C GLY A 111 -5.74 -18.14 -8.14
N SER A 112 -6.13 -17.36 -9.15
CA SER A 112 -5.32 -16.22 -9.61
C SER A 112 -5.17 -15.16 -8.50
N LYS A 113 -3.95 -14.62 -8.40
CA LYS A 113 -3.59 -13.59 -7.42
C LYS A 113 -3.14 -12.33 -8.14
N VAL A 114 -3.55 -11.17 -7.61
CA VAL A 114 -3.16 -9.84 -8.09
C VAL A 114 -2.41 -9.14 -6.97
N TYR A 115 -1.20 -8.71 -7.25
CA TYR A 115 -0.35 -7.99 -6.31
C TYR A 115 -0.24 -6.52 -6.71
N LEU A 116 -0.58 -5.63 -5.80
CA LEU A 116 -0.31 -4.20 -5.94
C LEU A 116 1.04 -3.90 -5.28
N ARG A 117 2.00 -3.39 -6.06
CA ARG A 117 3.38 -3.13 -5.62
C ARG A 117 3.60 -1.75 -5.01
N VAL A 118 2.63 -0.85 -5.15
CA VAL A 118 2.68 0.53 -4.68
C VAL A 118 1.47 0.83 -3.79
N PHE A 119 1.68 1.47 -2.65
CA PHE A 119 0.61 1.81 -1.73
C PHE A 119 0.40 3.33 -1.68
N PRO A 120 -0.84 3.84 -1.74
CA PRO A 120 -1.13 5.26 -1.61
C PRO A 120 -1.15 5.70 -0.14
N ASP A 121 -0.02 6.24 0.30
CA ASP A 121 0.26 6.67 1.67
C ASP A 121 0.22 8.19 1.86
N ILE A 122 0.14 8.97 0.77
CA ILE A 122 0.23 10.43 0.82
C ILE A 122 -1.18 11.03 0.79
N PRO A 123 -1.57 11.82 1.82
CA PRO A 123 -2.84 12.52 1.80
C PRO A 123 -2.76 13.73 0.88
N VAL A 124 -3.68 13.82 -0.07
CA VAL A 124 -3.84 14.98 -0.97
C VAL A 124 -4.98 15.83 -0.46
N CYS A 125 -4.68 17.10 -0.19
CA CYS A 125 -5.66 18.10 0.20
C CYS A 125 -5.83 19.10 -0.93
N ILE A 126 -7.07 19.39 -1.27
CA ILE A 126 -7.42 20.33 -2.35
C ILE A 126 -8.31 21.41 -1.75
N LYS A 127 -8.11 22.63 -2.24
CA LYS A 127 -8.95 23.77 -1.89
C LYS A 127 -10.03 23.87 -2.97
N GLY A 128 -11.27 24.12 -2.57
CA GLY A 128 -12.40 24.21 -3.50
C GLY A 128 -12.16 25.27 -4.56
N ASN A 129 -12.52 24.94 -5.80
CA ASN A 129 -12.32 25.81 -6.97
C ASN A 129 -13.06 27.15 -6.84
N GLU A 130 -14.16 27.16 -6.09
CA GLU A 130 -14.97 28.32 -5.76
C GLU A 130 -14.29 29.32 -4.81
N THR A 131 -13.24 28.90 -4.09
CA THR A 131 -12.59 29.72 -3.06
C THR A 131 -11.33 30.42 -3.56
N ARG A 132 -11.16 31.70 -3.23
CA ARG A 132 -9.96 32.50 -3.59
C ARG A 132 -8.70 32.02 -2.87
N MET A 133 -7.52 32.42 -3.36
CA MET A 133 -6.22 32.10 -2.76
C MET A 133 -6.08 32.64 -1.31
N GLY A 134 -5.16 32.08 -0.53
CA GLY A 134 -4.97 32.43 0.90
C GLY A 134 -5.81 31.59 1.87
N LYS A 135 -6.11 32.09 3.08
CA LYS A 135 -6.96 31.43 4.11
C LYS A 135 -6.54 30.00 4.50
N GLY A 136 -5.27 29.66 4.33
CA GLY A 136 -4.71 28.36 4.69
C GLY A 136 -5.01 27.23 3.69
N LYS A 137 -4.79 25.99 4.14
CA LYS A 137 -4.82 24.79 3.30
C LYS A 137 -6.16 24.08 3.33
N GLY A 138 -6.59 23.60 2.16
CA GLY A 138 -7.85 22.87 1.97
C GLY A 138 -8.02 21.58 2.77
N THR A 139 -9.16 20.93 2.56
CA THR A 139 -9.57 19.68 3.21
C THR A 139 -8.94 18.47 2.52
N PHE A 140 -8.89 17.33 3.20
CA PHE A 140 -8.44 16.07 2.63
C PHE A 140 -9.43 15.57 1.58
N GLU A 141 -8.94 15.13 0.42
CA GLU A 141 -9.79 14.60 -0.66
C GLU A 141 -9.49 13.13 -0.95
N PHE A 142 -8.24 12.78 -1.22
CA PHE A 142 -7.87 11.40 -1.57
C PHE A 142 -6.44 11.03 -1.22
N TRP A 143 -6.17 9.72 -1.23
CA TRP A 143 -4.84 9.14 -1.08
C TRP A 143 -4.13 9.01 -2.43
N ALA A 144 -2.85 9.33 -2.47
CA ALA A 144 -2.02 9.14 -3.65
C ALA A 144 -0.66 8.56 -3.28
N THR A 145 0.05 8.03 -4.28
CA THR A 145 1.45 7.62 -4.16
C THR A 145 2.29 8.32 -5.22
N ARG A 146 3.58 8.53 -4.94
CA ARG A 146 4.55 9.06 -5.91
C ARG A 146 5.33 7.88 -6.45
N VAL A 147 5.26 7.66 -7.76
CA VAL A 147 5.92 6.52 -8.37
C VAL A 147 6.96 7.01 -9.39
N PRO A 148 8.24 6.62 -9.23
CA PRO A 148 9.27 6.92 -10.22
C PRO A 148 9.11 6.08 -11.49
N THR A 149 9.75 6.52 -12.57
CA THR A 149 9.86 5.73 -13.81
C THR A 149 10.51 4.37 -13.55
N GLY A 150 10.07 3.35 -14.28
CA GLY A 150 10.59 1.99 -14.20
C GLY A 150 10.01 1.15 -13.06
N ARG A 151 9.29 1.75 -12.10
CA ARG A 151 8.68 1.01 -10.98
C ARG A 151 7.53 0.14 -11.45
N VAL A 152 7.48 -1.09 -10.93
CA VAL A 152 6.36 -2.02 -11.12
C VAL A 152 5.14 -1.57 -10.30
N ILE A 153 3.95 -1.57 -10.91
CA ILE A 153 2.68 -1.19 -10.27
C ILE A 153 1.87 -2.42 -9.88
N PHE A 154 1.62 -3.30 -10.84
CA PHE A 154 0.83 -4.51 -10.67
C PHE A 154 1.61 -5.73 -11.10
N GLU A 155 1.37 -6.84 -10.40
CA GLU A 155 1.83 -8.16 -10.78
C GLU A 155 0.64 -9.13 -10.71
N ILE A 156 0.67 -10.13 -11.57
CA ILE A 156 -0.31 -11.22 -11.59
C ILE A 156 0.44 -12.55 -11.53
N GLY A 157 -0.15 -13.52 -10.84
CA GLY A 157 0.45 -14.86 -10.71
C GLY A 157 -0.40 -15.79 -9.85
N GLY A 158 0.25 -16.80 -9.27
CA GLY A 158 -0.35 -17.79 -8.38
C GLY A 158 -0.91 -19.03 -9.08
N VAL A 159 -1.18 -18.95 -10.38
CA VAL A 159 -1.60 -20.05 -11.26
C VAL A 159 -0.87 -19.86 -12.59
N PRO A 160 -0.52 -20.93 -13.33
CA PRO A 160 0.00 -20.79 -14.68
C PRO A 160 -1.00 -20.03 -15.57
N ILE A 161 -0.62 -18.81 -15.96
CA ILE A 161 -1.38 -17.95 -16.86
C ILE A 161 -0.64 -17.89 -18.19
N ARG A 162 -1.34 -18.15 -19.30
CA ARG A 162 -0.81 -17.97 -20.65
C ARG A 162 -0.44 -16.50 -20.88
N GLU A 163 0.70 -16.27 -21.53
CA GLU A 163 1.24 -14.91 -21.73
C GLU A 163 0.26 -14.00 -22.49
N GLU A 164 -0.42 -14.52 -23.50
CA GLU A 164 -1.40 -13.75 -24.31
C GLU A 164 -2.50 -13.14 -23.43
N LEU A 165 -3.07 -13.96 -22.55
CA LEU A 165 -4.11 -13.52 -21.62
C LEU A 165 -3.55 -12.50 -20.62
N ALA A 166 -2.36 -12.75 -20.07
CA ALA A 166 -1.69 -11.83 -19.17
C ALA A 166 -1.47 -10.45 -19.83
N ARG A 167 -0.98 -10.44 -21.07
CA ARG A 167 -0.70 -9.24 -21.85
C ARG A 167 -1.98 -8.44 -22.12
N ASP A 168 -3.06 -9.10 -22.50
CA ASP A 168 -4.34 -8.44 -22.75
C ASP A 168 -4.96 -7.84 -21.49
N VAL A 169 -4.96 -8.58 -20.37
CA VAL A 169 -5.49 -8.09 -19.09
C VAL A 169 -4.72 -6.87 -18.61
N LEU A 170 -3.39 -6.94 -18.68
CA LEU A 170 -2.52 -5.87 -18.23
C LEU A 170 -2.56 -4.65 -19.16
N ARG A 171 -2.80 -4.84 -20.47
CA ARG A 171 -3.07 -3.75 -21.41
C ARG A 171 -4.35 -2.98 -21.05
N LEU A 172 -5.43 -3.69 -20.72
CA LEU A 172 -6.68 -3.06 -20.28
C LEU A 172 -6.51 -2.30 -18.96
N ALA A 173 -5.71 -2.83 -18.03
CA ALA A 173 -5.38 -2.15 -16.79
C ALA A 173 -4.52 -0.89 -17.03
N ALA A 174 -3.53 -0.97 -17.92
CA ALA A 174 -2.67 0.14 -18.30
C ALA A 174 -3.48 1.33 -18.86
N ALA A 175 -4.53 1.06 -19.64
CA ALA A 175 -5.41 2.10 -20.17
C ALA A 175 -6.20 2.88 -19.10
N LYS A 176 -6.25 2.40 -17.85
CA LYS A 176 -6.87 3.11 -16.71
C LYS A 176 -5.88 3.98 -15.93
N LEU A 177 -4.58 3.86 -16.22
CA LEU A 177 -3.53 4.60 -15.54
C LEU A 177 -3.12 5.82 -16.38
N PRO A 178 -2.67 6.92 -15.75
CA PRO A 178 -2.41 8.18 -16.44
C PRO A 178 -1.07 8.22 -17.20
N THR A 179 -0.32 7.13 -17.24
CA THR A 179 1.03 7.08 -17.83
C THR A 179 1.21 5.85 -18.70
N GLN A 180 2.18 5.92 -19.60
CA GLN A 180 2.56 4.81 -20.46
C GLN A 180 3.20 3.69 -19.64
N MET A 181 2.65 2.49 -19.80
CA MET A 181 3.10 1.28 -19.11
C MET A 181 3.76 0.33 -20.09
N GLU A 182 4.63 -0.52 -19.55
CA GLU A 182 5.30 -1.61 -20.26
C GLU A 182 4.97 -2.92 -19.57
N PHE A 183 4.64 -3.93 -20.38
CA PHE A 183 4.47 -5.31 -19.93
C PHE A 183 5.83 -5.92 -19.60
N ILE A 184 5.92 -6.63 -18.48
CA ILE A 184 7.16 -7.25 -18.01
C ILE A 184 6.96 -8.71 -17.63
N THR A 185 8.02 -9.45 -17.88
CA THR A 185 8.19 -10.87 -17.56
C THR A 185 9.24 -11.02 -16.46
N ARG A 186 9.37 -12.21 -15.88
CA ARG A 186 10.41 -12.48 -14.88
C ARG A 186 11.84 -12.39 -15.45
N SER A 187 12.01 -12.64 -16.74
CA SER A 187 13.27 -12.48 -17.48
C SER A 187 13.57 -11.04 -17.89
N SER A 188 12.61 -10.11 -17.72
CA SER A 188 12.81 -8.73 -18.14
C SER A 188 13.85 -8.00 -17.30
N LEU A 189 14.69 -7.22 -17.97
CA LEU A 189 15.77 -6.46 -17.34
C LEU A 189 15.22 -5.36 -16.43
N PRO A 190 15.88 -5.04 -15.30
CA PRO A 190 15.55 -3.87 -14.50
C PRO A 190 15.66 -2.57 -15.32
N ARG A 191 14.77 -1.62 -15.05
CA ARG A 191 14.70 -0.35 -15.77
C ARG A 191 15.10 0.80 -14.87
N LEU A 192 16.12 1.55 -15.26
CA LEU A 192 16.55 2.79 -14.60
C LEU A 192 16.19 3.99 -15.49
N GLY A 193 15.08 4.65 -15.18
CA GLY A 193 14.56 5.71 -16.02
C GLY A 193 14.25 5.18 -17.43
N ASN A 194 15.00 5.66 -18.43
CA ASN A 194 14.86 5.20 -19.81
C ASN A 194 15.81 4.06 -20.19
N LEU A 195 16.81 3.78 -19.35
CA LEU A 195 17.83 2.77 -19.59
C LEU A 195 17.37 1.42 -19.05
N LEU A 196 17.66 0.36 -19.79
CA LEU A 196 17.56 -1.02 -19.30
C LEU A 196 18.93 -1.41 -18.77
N ILE A 197 19.01 -1.83 -17.51
CA ILE A 197 20.25 -2.29 -16.91
C ILE A 197 20.38 -3.78 -17.21
N PRO A 198 21.45 -4.24 -17.90
CA PRO A 198 21.70 -5.66 -18.07
C PRO A 198 21.88 -6.30 -16.70
N HIS A 199 21.32 -7.49 -16.50
CA HIS A 199 21.63 -8.25 -15.29
C HIS A 199 23.10 -8.66 -15.36
N PRO A 200 23.88 -8.54 -14.27
CA PRO A 200 25.16 -9.23 -14.22
C PRO A 200 24.88 -10.73 -14.44
N PRO A 201 25.71 -11.43 -15.22
CA PRO A 201 25.50 -12.85 -15.48
C PRO A 201 25.41 -13.61 -14.13
N PRO A 202 24.55 -14.63 -14.04
CA PRO A 202 24.46 -15.44 -12.84
C PRO A 202 25.85 -15.95 -12.44
N ALA A 203 26.15 -15.98 -11.15
CA ALA A 203 27.47 -16.35 -10.61
C ALA A 203 27.99 -17.73 -11.07
N HIS A 204 27.11 -18.59 -11.61
CA HIS A 204 27.46 -19.90 -12.16
C HIS A 204 28.03 -19.86 -13.58
N GLU A 205 27.79 -18.78 -14.36
CA GLU A 205 28.38 -18.60 -15.70
C GLU A 205 29.77 -17.96 -15.61
N THR A 206 29.99 -17.05 -14.67
CA THR A 206 31.30 -16.41 -14.44
C THR A 206 32.40 -17.39 -14.01
N ALA A 207 32.04 -18.53 -13.42
CA ALA A 207 33.00 -19.59 -13.07
C ALA A 207 33.41 -20.48 -14.25
N LYS A 208 32.69 -20.46 -15.38
CA LYS A 208 32.99 -21.29 -16.55
C LYS A 208 33.92 -20.62 -17.57
N GLU A 209 34.15 -19.32 -17.45
CA GLU A 209 34.91 -18.52 -18.43
C GLU A 209 36.32 -18.13 -17.93
N VAL A 210 36.81 -18.81 -16.89
CA VAL A 210 38.23 -18.77 -16.52
C VAL A 210 38.87 -20.08 -17.00
N ASP A 211 39.18 -20.13 -18.29
CA ASP A 211 39.96 -21.23 -18.85
C ASP A 211 41.40 -21.11 -18.33
N LEU A 212 41.71 -21.88 -17.29
CA LEU A 212 43.02 -21.95 -16.63
C LEU A 212 44.18 -22.31 -17.60
N SER A 213 43.85 -22.71 -18.84
CA SER A 213 44.81 -22.99 -19.91
C SER A 213 45.52 -21.74 -20.48
N THR A 214 45.07 -20.53 -20.17
CA THR A 214 45.69 -19.27 -20.67
C THR A 214 46.65 -18.62 -19.65
N ILE A 215 46.83 -19.18 -18.45
CA ILE A 215 47.85 -18.68 -17.52
C ILE A 215 49.22 -19.24 -17.97
N PRO A 216 50.15 -18.42 -18.49
CA PRO A 216 51.46 -18.91 -18.88
C PRO A 216 52.19 -19.43 -17.65
N ALA A 217 52.51 -20.73 -17.65
CA ALA A 217 53.22 -21.43 -16.59
C ALA A 217 54.74 -21.12 -16.56
N SER A 218 55.14 -19.86 -16.75
CA SER A 218 56.56 -19.48 -16.75
C SER A 218 56.81 -18.15 -16.05
N ALA A 219 56.91 -18.23 -14.73
CA ALA A 219 57.67 -17.27 -13.93
C ALA A 219 58.41 -18.05 -12.84
N SER A 220 59.35 -18.90 -13.25
CA SER A 220 60.40 -19.39 -12.37
C SER A 220 61.33 -18.20 -12.04
N PRO A 221 61.57 -17.88 -10.76
CA PRO A 221 62.50 -16.83 -10.38
C PRO A 221 63.92 -17.29 -10.69
N SER A 222 64.55 -16.65 -11.67
CA SER A 222 65.98 -16.77 -11.93
C SER A 222 66.75 -16.37 -10.67
N THR A 223 67.49 -17.33 -10.11
CA THR A 223 68.40 -17.13 -8.98
C THR A 223 69.63 -16.36 -9.47
N GLU A 224 69.72 -15.06 -9.17
CA GLU A 224 70.97 -14.32 -9.28
C GLU A 224 71.93 -14.83 -8.19
N SER A 225 72.93 -15.59 -8.60
CA SER A 225 74.09 -15.93 -7.77
C SER A 225 75.11 -14.81 -7.89
N ALA A 226 75.09 -13.88 -6.94
CA ALA A 226 76.17 -12.91 -6.78
C ALA A 226 77.36 -13.58 -6.06
N THR A 227 78.40 -13.90 -6.82
CA THR A 227 79.73 -14.31 -6.34
C THR A 227 80.38 -13.17 -5.54
N PRO A 228 80.97 -13.41 -4.36
CA PRO A 228 81.84 -12.44 -3.72
C PRO A 228 83.26 -12.60 -4.27
N SER A 229 83.91 -11.50 -4.66
CA SER A 229 85.35 -11.48 -4.93
C SER A 229 85.98 -10.29 -4.22
N ALA A 230 87.17 -10.56 -3.70
CA ALA A 230 87.93 -9.87 -2.67
C ALA A 230 88.37 -8.44 -3.00
#